data_AF-E1III3-F1
#
_entry.id   AF-E1III3-F1
#
_cell.length_a   1.000
_cell.length_b   1.000
_cell.length_c   1.000
_cell.angle_alpha   90.00
_cell.angle_beta   90.00
_cell.angle_gamma   90.00
#
_symmetry.space_group_name_H-M   'P 1'
#
loop_
_entity.id
_entity.type
_entity.pdbx_description
1 polymer ?
#
loop_
_entity_poly.entity_id
_entity_poly.type
_entity_poly.pdbx_seq_one_letter_code
_entity_poly.pdbx_strand_id
1 'polypeptide(L)'
;MARTLWCGMATGDPNQLADGYFGAMSVAVGLGVGGALGGEGRLGLDDLEGEGSLQRRRVAFSVGSRGEELASQSLLDAVTRKGRQIFQDSETQRLLDYFKANASSDGPSISLRLDPRKIEVLEEFLHGTQARLGIMDRMTVAEYERHVKGFMIRHQRLLGISDADVEWLIKSREMYQ
;
A
#
# COMPACT_ATOMS: atom_id res chain seq x y z
N MET A 1 39.06 -45.16 -12.65
CA MET A 1 38.42 -44.96 -11.33
C MET A 1 38.13 -43.48 -11.16
N ALA A 2 36.88 -43.15 -10.79
CA ALA A 2 36.32 -41.85 -10.36
C ALA A 2 36.28 -40.69 -11.38
N ARG A 3 35.29 -39.80 -11.42
CA ARG A 3 33.83 -39.81 -11.14
C ARG A 3 33.35 -38.44 -11.63
N THR A 4 32.21 -38.40 -12.31
CA THR A 4 31.43 -37.24 -12.73
C THR A 4 31.12 -36.29 -11.57
N LEU A 5 31.01 -34.98 -11.82
CA LEU A 5 29.97 -34.13 -11.20
C LEU A 5 29.72 -32.85 -12.00
N TRP A 6 28.64 -32.95 -12.77
CA TRP A 6 27.81 -31.87 -13.28
C TRP A 6 27.16 -31.15 -12.07
N CYS A 7 27.27 -29.84 -11.98
CA CYS A 7 26.45 -29.04 -11.06
C CYS A 7 25.70 -28.00 -11.88
N GLY A 8 24.38 -28.17 -11.96
CA GLY A 8 23.49 -27.30 -12.72
C GLY A 8 23.42 -25.90 -12.11
N MET A 9 23.62 -24.89 -12.94
CA MET A 9 23.17 -23.54 -12.64
C MET A 9 21.65 -23.52 -12.71
N ALA A 10 21.01 -23.40 -11.56
CA ALA A 10 19.63 -22.99 -11.45
C ALA A 10 19.49 -21.58 -12.02
N THR A 11 18.75 -21.43 -13.12
CA THR A 11 18.22 -20.16 -13.59
C THR A 11 17.14 -19.72 -12.61
N GLY A 12 17.54 -19.05 -11.53
CA GLY A 12 16.62 -18.40 -10.61
C GLY A 12 15.93 -17.23 -11.30
N ASP A 13 14.60 -17.27 -11.36
CA ASP A 13 13.77 -16.17 -11.85
C ASP A 13 13.94 -14.95 -10.91
N PRO A 14 14.43 -13.81 -11.40
CA PRO A 14 14.61 -12.60 -10.58
C PRO A 14 13.29 -12.07 -9.98
N ASN A 15 12.13 -12.51 -10.48
CA ASN A 15 10.82 -12.13 -9.93
C ASN A 15 10.50 -12.82 -8.59
N GLN A 16 11.13 -13.97 -8.27
CA GLN A 16 10.94 -14.62 -6.96
C GLN A 16 11.66 -13.91 -5.81
N LEU A 17 12.69 -13.10 -6.11
CA LEU A 17 13.43 -12.37 -5.08
C LEU A 17 12.64 -11.15 -4.56
N ALA A 18 11.87 -10.47 -5.41
CA ALA A 18 11.09 -9.29 -5.01
C ALA A 18 9.99 -9.62 -3.99
N ASP A 19 9.33 -10.77 -4.15
CA ASP A 19 8.31 -11.25 -3.21
C ASP A 19 8.89 -11.60 -1.82
N GLY A 20 10.15 -12.04 -1.78
CA GLY A 20 10.87 -12.33 -0.53
C GLY A 20 11.32 -11.07 0.23
N TYR A 21 11.60 -9.96 -0.46
CA TYR A 21 12.17 -8.75 0.16
C TYR A 21 11.20 -7.94 1.02
N PHE A 22 9.89 -8.03 0.78
CA PHE A 22 8.87 -7.38 1.65
C PHE A 22 8.85 -7.97 3.08
N GLY A 23 9.41 -9.17 3.28
CA GLY A 23 9.58 -9.79 4.60
C GLY A 23 10.67 -9.16 5.47
N ALA A 24 11.67 -8.49 4.88
CA ALA A 24 12.89 -8.05 5.59
C ALA A 24 12.83 -6.61 6.17
N MET A 25 11.78 -5.84 5.86
CA MET A 25 11.53 -4.53 6.48
C MET A 25 10.85 -4.70 7.85
N SER A 26 11.63 -5.19 8.82
CA SER A 26 11.35 -5.17 10.27
C SER A 26 12.50 -4.42 10.95
N VAL A 27 12.37 -3.11 11.10
CA VAL A 27 13.20 -2.35 12.05
C VAL A 27 12.40 -2.22 13.34
N ALA A 28 13.03 -2.72 14.39
CA ALA A 28 12.58 -2.72 15.77
C ALA A 28 12.22 -1.32 16.27
N VAL A 29 11.10 -1.21 16.97
CA VAL A 29 10.93 -0.23 18.06
C VAL A 29 10.50 -1.03 19.28
N GLY A 30 11.43 -1.13 20.24
CA GLY A 30 11.30 -1.89 21.45
C GLY A 30 10.47 -1.20 22.54
N LEU A 31 9.81 -2.06 23.31
CA LEU A 31 9.53 -2.02 24.74
C LEU A 31 9.81 -0.73 25.53
N GLY A 32 8.78 -0.24 26.21
CA GLY A 32 8.86 0.56 27.44
C GLY A 32 7.76 0.13 28.42
N VAL A 33 8.18 -0.38 29.58
CA VAL A 33 7.36 -0.92 30.67
C VAL A 33 7.06 0.18 31.71
N GLY A 34 5.86 0.13 32.32
CA GLY A 34 5.49 0.83 33.55
C GLY A 34 4.01 1.26 33.48
N GLY A 35 3.10 1.00 34.42
CA GLY A 35 3.19 0.56 35.80
C GLY A 35 2.17 1.37 36.62
N ALA A 36 1.17 0.68 37.19
CA ALA A 36 0.47 0.97 38.45
C ALA A 36 -0.57 2.13 38.60
N LEU A 37 -1.79 1.70 38.97
CA LEU A 37 -2.67 2.16 40.08
C LEU A 37 -3.55 3.42 39.96
N GLY A 38 -4.88 3.18 40.07
CA GLY A 38 -5.73 3.73 41.14
C GLY A 38 -6.41 5.08 40.93
N GLY A 39 -7.74 5.13 41.08
CA GLY A 39 -8.48 6.36 41.34
C GLY A 39 -9.89 6.40 40.79
N GLU A 40 -10.86 6.01 41.61
CA GLU A 40 -12.29 6.30 41.39
C GLU A 40 -12.53 7.82 41.45
N GLY A 41 -13.29 8.34 40.48
CA GLY A 41 -13.72 9.73 40.44
C GLY A 41 -14.87 9.92 39.46
N ARG A 42 -16.12 9.83 39.96
CA ARG A 42 -17.33 10.27 39.25
C ARG A 42 -17.36 11.80 39.24
N LEU A 43 -17.33 12.44 38.08
CA LEU A 43 -17.87 13.80 37.88
C LEU A 43 -18.24 14.03 36.40
N GLY A 44 -19.44 14.57 36.18
CA GLY A 44 -19.80 15.41 35.03
C GLY A 44 -20.21 14.70 33.73
N LEU A 45 -21.52 14.46 33.56
CA LEU A 45 -22.14 14.70 32.25
C LEU A 45 -22.13 16.22 32.08
N ASP A 46 -21.30 16.72 31.17
CA ASP A 46 -21.41 17.99 30.43
C ASP A 46 -20.04 18.29 29.81
N ASP A 47 -19.78 17.73 28.63
CA ASP A 47 -18.80 18.23 27.65
C ASP A 47 -19.11 17.55 26.30
N LEU A 48 -20.29 17.91 25.76
CA LEU A 48 -20.54 17.85 24.33
C LEU A 48 -19.88 19.09 23.72
N GLU A 49 -18.79 18.89 22.99
CA GLU A 49 -18.51 19.49 21.68
C GLU A 49 -17.01 19.35 21.36
N GLY A 50 -16.71 18.31 20.60
CA GLY A 50 -15.38 18.01 20.09
C GLY A 50 -15.47 17.07 18.90
N GLU A 51 -16.45 17.28 18.01
CA GLU A 51 -16.50 16.61 16.71
C GLU A 51 -15.38 17.14 15.80
N GLY A 52 -14.15 16.74 16.11
CA GLY A 52 -13.09 16.67 15.12
C GLY A 52 -13.40 15.52 14.18
N SER A 53 -14.30 15.74 13.23
CA SER A 53 -14.58 14.77 12.18
C SER A 53 -13.27 14.44 11.46
N LEU A 54 -12.69 13.30 11.78
CA LEU A 54 -11.73 12.61 10.93
C LEU A 54 -12.50 12.21 9.68
N GLN A 55 -12.73 13.17 8.78
CA GLN A 55 -13.11 12.89 7.41
C GLN A 55 -12.00 12.00 6.86
N ARG A 56 -12.24 10.69 6.94
CA ARG A 56 -11.44 9.68 6.28
C ARG A 56 -11.39 10.06 4.81
N ARG A 57 -10.28 10.68 4.43
CA ARG A 57 -10.09 11.25 3.11
C ARG A 57 -9.83 10.07 2.17
N ARG A 58 -10.91 9.51 1.63
CA ARG A 58 -10.86 8.42 0.65
C ARG A 58 -10.18 8.95 -0.61
N VAL A 59 -9.10 8.28 -1.01
CA VAL A 59 -8.35 8.60 -2.23
C VAL A 59 -8.78 7.59 -3.30
N ALA A 60 -9.12 8.07 -4.50
CA ALA A 60 -9.56 7.22 -5.61
C ALA A 60 -8.76 7.59 -6.87
N PHE A 61 -8.20 6.58 -7.56
CA PHE A 61 -7.30 6.78 -8.71
C PHE A 61 -7.96 6.43 -10.06
N SER A 62 -7.97 7.33 -11.05
CA SER A 62 -8.83 7.26 -12.26
C SER A 62 -8.35 6.40 -13.46
N VAL A 63 -9.28 5.80 -14.23
CA VAL A 63 -9.03 4.91 -15.39
C VAL A 63 -8.93 5.63 -16.73
N GLY A 64 -7.86 5.31 -17.46
CA GLY A 64 -7.74 5.41 -18.93
C GLY A 64 -6.66 4.46 -19.47
N SER A 65 -5.61 4.26 -18.67
CA SER A 65 -4.56 3.26 -18.84
C SER A 65 -4.29 2.59 -17.49
N ARG A 66 -4.03 1.28 -17.46
CA ARG A 66 -3.66 0.52 -16.25
C ARG A 66 -2.24 -0.02 -16.40
N GLY A 67 -1.64 -0.46 -15.30
CA GLY A 67 -0.39 -1.23 -15.34
C GLY A 67 -0.57 -2.55 -16.10
N GLU A 68 0.53 -3.12 -16.56
CA GLU A 68 0.56 -4.38 -17.31
C GLU A 68 0.54 -5.58 -16.37
N GLU A 69 1.39 -5.58 -15.35
CA GLU A 69 1.58 -6.72 -14.46
C GLU A 69 0.41 -6.90 -13.48
N LEU A 70 -0.20 -8.08 -13.46
CA LEU A 70 -1.18 -8.46 -12.45
C LEU A 70 -0.49 -8.61 -11.08
N ALA A 71 -1.19 -8.22 -10.02
CA ALA A 71 -0.72 -8.48 -8.67
C ALA A 71 -0.71 -9.99 -8.39
N SER A 72 0.42 -10.50 -7.92
CA SER A 72 0.54 -11.88 -7.47
C SER A 72 -0.21 -12.11 -6.15
N GLN A 73 -0.65 -13.34 -5.90
CA GLN A 73 -1.27 -13.69 -4.62
C GLN A 73 -0.30 -13.48 -3.44
N SER A 74 0.99 -13.76 -3.64
CA SER A 74 2.05 -13.51 -2.65
C SER A 74 2.13 -12.05 -2.23
N LEU A 75 1.94 -11.11 -3.16
CA LEU A 75 1.89 -9.68 -2.88
C LEU A 75 0.65 -9.32 -2.05
N LEU A 76 -0.54 -9.81 -2.44
CA LEU A 76 -1.78 -9.57 -1.69
C LEU A 76 -1.68 -10.10 -0.26
N ASP A 77 -1.11 -11.29 -0.09
CA ASP A 77 -0.87 -11.89 1.22
C ASP A 77 0.15 -11.08 2.02
N ALA A 78 1.21 -10.56 1.39
CA ALA A 78 2.21 -9.72 2.05
C ALA A 78 1.59 -8.41 2.57
N VAL A 79 0.76 -7.76 1.76
CA VAL A 79 0.00 -6.56 2.11
C VAL A 79 -0.95 -6.83 3.28
N THR A 80 -1.65 -7.97 3.25
CA THR A 80 -2.54 -8.41 4.33
C THR A 80 -1.76 -8.68 5.63
N ARG A 81 -0.62 -9.38 5.56
CA ARG A 81 0.27 -9.62 6.72
C ARG A 81 0.81 -8.33 7.33
N LYS A 82 0.88 -7.24 6.58
CA LYS A 82 1.24 -5.90 7.07
C LYS A 82 0.04 -5.12 7.66
N GLY A 83 -1.10 -5.80 7.87
CA GLY A 83 -2.27 -5.27 8.56
C GLY A 83 -3.28 -4.56 7.66
N ARG A 84 -3.23 -4.79 6.34
CA ARG A 84 -4.25 -4.26 5.42
C ARG A 84 -5.42 -5.22 5.25
N GLN A 85 -6.59 -4.67 4.99
CA GLN A 85 -7.80 -5.40 4.66
C GLN A 85 -8.13 -5.18 3.18
N ILE A 86 -8.11 -6.24 2.38
CA ILE A 86 -8.38 -6.15 0.94
C ILE A 86 -9.86 -6.47 0.68
N PHE A 87 -10.53 -5.59 -0.06
CA PHE A 87 -11.91 -5.75 -0.50
C PHE A 87 -11.98 -5.82 -2.03
N GLN A 88 -12.71 -6.81 -2.53
CA GLN A 88 -12.92 -7.05 -3.96
C GLN A 88 -14.36 -7.47 -4.28
N ASP A 89 -15.29 -7.34 -3.33
CA ASP A 89 -16.69 -7.72 -3.50
C ASP A 89 -17.47 -6.82 -4.48
N SER A 90 -18.75 -7.17 -4.73
CA SER A 90 -19.61 -6.46 -5.68
C SER A 90 -19.92 -5.00 -5.32
N GLU A 91 -19.89 -4.66 -4.03
CA GLU A 91 -20.08 -3.28 -3.58
C GLU A 91 -18.81 -2.48 -3.86
N THR A 92 -17.65 -3.07 -3.59
CA THR A 92 -16.35 -2.51 -3.95
C THR A 92 -16.24 -2.24 -5.45
N GLN A 93 -16.66 -3.18 -6.31
CA GLN A 93 -16.62 -2.94 -7.77
C GLN A 93 -17.52 -1.77 -8.18
N ARG A 94 -18.75 -1.69 -7.63
CA ARG A 94 -19.68 -0.57 -7.89
C ARG A 94 -19.11 0.76 -7.43
N LEU A 95 -18.44 0.77 -6.28
CA LEU A 95 -17.79 1.96 -5.74
C LEU A 95 -16.65 2.44 -6.64
N LEU A 96 -15.80 1.53 -7.08
CA LEU A 96 -14.70 1.84 -7.99
C LEU A 96 -15.22 2.31 -9.35
N ASP A 97 -16.32 1.75 -9.86
CA ASP A 97 -16.97 2.25 -11.08
C ASP A 97 -17.49 3.69 -10.92
N TYR A 98 -18.15 3.96 -9.78
CA TYR A 98 -18.67 5.30 -9.48
C TYR A 98 -17.56 6.36 -9.45
N PHE A 99 -16.45 6.07 -8.76
CA PHE A 99 -15.29 6.97 -8.72
C PHE A 99 -14.41 6.90 -9.98
N LYS A 100 -14.78 6.07 -10.96
CA LYS A 100 -13.99 5.76 -12.16
C LYS A 100 -12.56 5.39 -11.81
N ALA A 101 -12.39 4.57 -10.77
CA ALA A 101 -11.11 4.25 -10.19
C ALA A 101 -10.63 2.80 -10.40
N ASN A 102 -9.32 2.58 -10.38
CA ASN A 102 -8.70 1.25 -10.42
C ASN A 102 -8.49 0.66 -9.02
N ALA A 103 -8.26 1.51 -8.03
CA ALA A 103 -8.13 1.12 -6.64
C ALA A 103 -8.43 2.32 -5.75
N SER A 104 -8.62 2.06 -4.45
CA SER A 104 -8.71 3.11 -3.44
C SER A 104 -8.27 2.59 -2.08
N SER A 105 -7.67 3.47 -1.28
CA SER A 105 -7.33 3.22 0.12
C SER A 105 -8.17 4.07 1.07
N ASP A 106 -8.57 3.48 2.18
CA ASP A 106 -9.21 4.14 3.32
C ASP A 106 -8.69 3.55 4.62
N GLY A 107 -7.72 4.23 5.24
CA GLY A 107 -7.06 3.76 6.45
C GLY A 107 -6.38 2.39 6.26
N PRO A 108 -6.79 1.33 7.00
CA PRO A 108 -6.25 -0.02 6.82
C PRO A 108 -6.85 -0.74 5.60
N SER A 109 -7.93 -0.24 5.01
CA SER A 109 -8.69 -0.92 3.96
C SER A 109 -8.20 -0.53 2.57
N ILE A 110 -8.06 -1.50 1.68
CA ILE A 110 -7.71 -1.34 0.27
C ILE A 110 -8.80 -1.99 -0.56
N SER A 111 -9.42 -1.21 -1.43
CA SER A 111 -10.41 -1.66 -2.41
C SER A 111 -9.72 -1.86 -3.76
N LEU A 112 -9.86 -3.05 -4.33
CA LEU A 112 -9.21 -3.44 -5.57
C LEU A 112 -10.23 -3.90 -6.62
N ARG A 113 -9.90 -3.72 -7.90
CA ARG A 113 -10.56 -4.44 -9.00
C ARG A 113 -10.36 -5.94 -8.85
N LEU A 114 -11.20 -6.74 -9.52
CA LEU A 114 -11.06 -8.20 -9.55
C LEU A 114 -9.74 -8.66 -10.19
N ASP A 115 -9.18 -7.86 -11.10
CA ASP A 115 -7.89 -8.08 -11.75
C ASP A 115 -6.86 -6.99 -11.35
N PRO A 116 -6.49 -6.89 -10.06
CA PRO A 116 -5.65 -5.80 -9.60
C PRO A 116 -4.27 -5.86 -10.26
N ARG A 117 -3.73 -4.69 -10.62
CA ARG A 117 -2.35 -4.57 -11.11
C ARG A 117 -1.40 -4.42 -9.93
N LYS A 118 -0.18 -4.92 -10.10
CA LYS A 118 0.86 -4.85 -9.07
C LYS A 118 1.07 -3.44 -8.56
N ILE A 119 1.17 -2.48 -9.48
CA ILE A 119 1.36 -1.07 -9.14
C ILE A 119 0.16 -0.45 -8.41
N GLU A 120 -1.07 -0.88 -8.71
CA GLU A 120 -2.27 -0.41 -8.00
C GLU A 120 -2.25 -0.85 -6.53
N VAL A 121 -1.88 -2.11 -6.28
CA VAL A 121 -1.76 -2.64 -4.91
C VAL A 121 -0.66 -1.93 -4.13
N LEU A 122 0.50 -1.73 -4.74
CA LEU A 122 1.63 -1.06 -4.11
C LEU A 122 1.32 0.42 -3.81
N GLU A 123 0.67 1.11 -4.74
CA GLU A 123 0.28 2.51 -4.59
C GLU A 123 -0.67 2.68 -3.40
N GLU A 124 -1.75 1.90 -3.34
CA GLU A 124 -2.71 2.00 -2.24
C GLU A 124 -2.12 1.59 -0.89
N PHE A 125 -1.22 0.59 -0.89
CA PHE A 125 -0.47 0.24 0.32
C PHE A 125 0.37 1.42 0.85
N LEU A 126 1.01 2.17 -0.05
CA LEU A 126 1.82 3.34 0.29
C LEU A 126 0.95 4.53 0.71
N HIS A 127 -0.17 4.79 0.05
CA HIS A 127 -1.17 5.78 0.47
C HIS A 127 -1.66 5.50 1.89
N GLY A 128 -2.10 4.27 2.15
CA GLY A 128 -2.48 3.85 3.49
C GLY A 128 -1.34 3.93 4.51
N THR A 129 -0.07 3.90 4.06
CA THR A 129 1.10 4.08 4.94
C THR A 129 1.32 5.55 5.25
N GLN A 130 1.18 6.45 4.28
CA GLN A 130 1.21 7.90 4.49
C GLN A 130 0.10 8.35 5.44
N ALA A 131 -1.11 7.82 5.28
CA ALA A 131 -2.24 8.08 6.18
C ALA A 131 -1.89 7.69 7.62
N ARG A 132 -1.40 6.46 7.83
CA ARG A 132 -1.02 5.95 9.15
C ARG A 132 0.10 6.78 9.81
N LEU A 133 1.01 7.34 9.01
CA LEU A 133 2.11 8.17 9.49
C LEU A 133 1.73 9.65 9.69
N GLY A 134 0.49 10.05 9.40
CA GLY A 134 0.06 11.45 9.47
C GLY A 134 0.74 12.37 8.44
N ILE A 135 1.30 11.80 7.35
CA ILE A 135 1.97 12.56 6.30
C ILE A 135 0.95 13.32 5.45
N MET A 136 -0.23 12.72 5.23
CA MET A 136 -1.29 13.30 4.40
C MET A 136 -1.87 14.59 4.99
N ASP A 137 -1.77 14.80 6.30
CA ASP A 137 -2.29 16.00 6.98
C ASP A 137 -1.47 17.26 6.65
N ARG A 138 -0.27 17.07 6.09
CA ARG A 138 0.69 18.14 5.78
C ARG A 138 0.87 18.36 4.28
N MET A 139 0.11 17.63 3.46
CA MET A 139 0.24 17.61 2.01
C MET A 139 -1.12 17.80 1.34
N THR A 140 -1.12 18.51 0.24
CA THR A 140 -2.23 18.51 -0.72
C THR A 140 -2.36 17.13 -1.38
N VAL A 141 -3.51 16.90 -2.03
CA VAL A 141 -3.76 15.66 -2.78
C VAL A 141 -2.68 15.42 -3.84
N ALA A 142 -2.38 16.45 -4.63
CA ALA A 142 -1.35 16.36 -5.66
C ALA A 142 0.05 16.07 -5.09
N GLU A 143 0.37 16.55 -3.89
CA GLU A 143 1.67 16.32 -3.26
C GLU A 143 1.85 14.88 -2.79
N TYR A 144 0.88 14.31 -2.08
CA TYR A 144 1.04 12.92 -1.63
C TYR A 144 0.98 11.93 -2.80
N GLU A 145 0.18 12.20 -3.84
CA GLU A 145 0.17 11.40 -5.08
C GLU A 145 1.54 11.40 -5.76
N ARG A 146 2.13 12.59 -5.96
CA ARG A 146 3.47 12.70 -6.54
C ARG A 146 4.52 12.03 -5.65
N HIS A 147 4.36 12.11 -4.34
CA HIS A 147 5.29 11.51 -3.39
C HIS A 147 5.28 9.97 -3.48
N VAL A 148 4.11 9.33 -3.49
CA VAL A 148 3.98 7.86 -3.63
C VAL A 148 4.54 7.39 -4.96
N LYS A 149 4.11 7.98 -6.08
CA LYS A 149 4.59 7.58 -7.40
C LYS A 149 6.08 7.83 -7.55
N GLY A 150 6.58 8.95 -7.02
CA GLY A 150 8.01 9.26 -6.98
C GLY A 150 8.83 8.25 -6.17
N PHE A 151 8.29 7.77 -5.05
CA PHE A 151 8.90 6.68 -4.28
C PHE A 151 8.94 5.39 -5.12
N MET A 152 7.83 5.00 -5.73
CA MET A 152 7.75 3.77 -6.54
C MET A 152 8.74 3.80 -7.71
N ILE A 153 8.84 4.91 -8.43
CA ILE A 153 9.80 5.10 -9.54
C ILE A 153 11.25 4.97 -9.05
N ARG A 154 11.62 5.69 -7.98
CA ARG A 154 13.01 5.64 -7.46
C ARG A 154 13.40 4.26 -6.94
N HIS A 155 12.42 3.49 -6.47
CA HIS A 155 12.64 2.18 -5.87
C HIS A 155 12.10 1.03 -6.74
N GLN A 156 11.95 1.23 -8.05
CA GLN A 156 11.32 0.24 -8.95
C GLN A 156 11.96 -1.15 -8.86
N ARG A 157 13.29 -1.22 -8.78
CA ARG A 157 14.02 -2.50 -8.69
C ARG A 157 13.75 -3.22 -7.38
N LEU A 158 13.63 -2.48 -6.28
CA LEU A 158 13.33 -3.03 -4.96
C LEU A 158 11.88 -3.55 -4.91
N LEU A 159 10.96 -2.83 -5.56
CA LEU A 159 9.55 -3.18 -5.62
C LEU A 159 9.22 -4.20 -6.72
N GLY A 160 10.22 -4.58 -7.53
CA GLY A 160 10.03 -5.48 -8.67
C GLY A 160 9.06 -4.93 -9.72
N ILE A 161 9.05 -3.61 -9.96
CA ILE A 161 8.19 -2.96 -10.95
C ILE A 161 8.88 -2.99 -12.30
N SER A 162 8.15 -3.43 -13.33
CA SER A 162 8.62 -3.48 -14.73
C SER A 162 8.86 -2.08 -15.31
N ASP A 163 9.70 -1.96 -16.34
CA ASP A 163 9.94 -0.67 -17.00
C ASP A 163 8.66 -0.12 -17.65
N ALA A 164 7.78 -0.99 -18.19
CA ALA A 164 6.48 -0.60 -18.75
C ALA A 164 5.56 0.04 -17.69
N ASP A 165 5.49 -0.57 -16.50
CA ASP A 165 4.72 -0.03 -15.38
C ASP A 165 5.35 1.26 -14.81
N VAL A 166 6.68 1.41 -14.87
CA VAL A 166 7.37 2.65 -14.51
C VAL A 166 7.01 3.79 -15.46
N GLU A 167 6.97 3.54 -16.77
CA GLU A 167 6.52 4.55 -17.74
C GLU A 167 5.10 5.02 -17.44
N TRP A 168 4.22 4.09 -17.07
CA TRP A 168 2.88 4.44 -16.62
C TRP A 168 2.90 5.30 -15.36
N LEU A 169 3.70 4.95 -14.36
CA LEU A 169 3.84 5.72 -13.11
C LEU A 169 4.35 7.15 -13.37
N ILE A 170 5.29 7.32 -14.30
CA ILE A 170 5.80 8.64 -14.71
C ILE A 170 4.66 9.48 -15.31
N LYS A 171 3.95 8.95 -16.31
CA LYS A 171 2.81 9.62 -16.96
C LYS A 171 1.71 9.97 -15.95
N SER A 172 1.36 9.02 -15.09
CA SER A 172 0.36 9.17 -14.04
C SER A 172 0.74 10.24 -13.01
N ARG A 173 2.02 10.32 -12.63
CA ARG A 173 2.55 11.36 -11.72
C ARG A 173 2.46 12.76 -12.33
N GLU A 174 2.68 12.89 -13.64
CA GLU A 174 2.65 14.18 -14.35
C GLU A 174 1.25 14.76 -14.47
N MET A 175 0.19 13.96 -14.29
CA MET A 175 -1.19 14.46 -14.23
C MET A 175 -1.48 15.34 -13.01
N TYR A 176 -0.60 15.32 -11.99
CA TYR A 176 -0.74 16.07 -10.73
C TYR A 176 0.21 17.27 -10.65
N GLN A 177 0.57 17.86 -11.80
CA GLN A 177 1.38 19.09 -11.88
C GLN A 177 0.58 20.34 -11.52
#